data_AF-A0AA86PWE7-F1
#
_entry.id   AF-A0AA86PWE7-F1
#
_cell.length_a   1.000
_cell.length_b   1.000
_cell.length_c   1.000
_cell.angle_alpha   90.00
_cell.angle_beta   90.00
_cell.angle_gamma   90.00
#
_symmetry.space_group_name_H-M   'P 1'
#
loop_
_entity.id
_entity.type
_entity.pdbx_description
1 polymer ?
#
loop_
_entity_poly.entity_id
_entity_poly.type
_entity_poly.pdbx_seq_one_letter_code
_entity_poly.pdbx_strand_id
1 'polypeptide(L)'
;MKFRNALKDNICLIQAIHELNHQIVDMQFNCIQKYRQHWTCIEDQLLNQAIQLFGSHDLEKLRKILVSKTKKQIYQRIRYITENPQFFGRKTLLRRKISELLQLK
;
A
#
# COMPACT_ATOMS: atom_id res chain seq x y z
N MET A 1 27.62 46.91 -10.23
CA MET A 1 26.73 46.03 -11.04
C MET A 1 26.66 44.57 -10.56
N LYS A 2 27.52 44.09 -9.64
CA LYS A 2 27.58 42.67 -9.23
C LYS A 2 26.50 42.23 -8.21
N PHE A 3 26.09 43.13 -7.30
CA PHE A 3 25.17 42.80 -6.19
C PHE A 3 23.72 42.52 -6.65
N ARG A 4 23.26 43.22 -7.69
CA ARG A 4 21.90 43.08 -8.23
C ARG A 4 21.70 41.75 -8.98
N ASN A 5 22.77 41.21 -9.56
CA ASN A 5 22.74 39.91 -10.23
C ASN A 5 22.74 38.77 -9.19
N ALA A 6 23.59 38.84 -8.16
CA ALA A 6 23.59 37.88 -7.06
C ALA A 6 22.23 37.78 -6.32
N LEU A 7 21.54 38.91 -6.13
CA LEU A 7 20.18 38.93 -5.58
C LEU A 7 19.15 38.26 -6.51
N LYS A 8 19.26 38.45 -7.83
CA LYS A 8 18.39 37.77 -8.81
C LYS A 8 18.65 36.27 -8.85
N ASP A 9 19.92 35.87 -8.80
CA ASP A 9 20.32 34.46 -8.80
C ASP A 9 19.81 33.74 -7.54
N ASN A 10 19.89 34.39 -6.37
CA ASN A 10 19.32 33.86 -5.13
C ASN A 10 17.79 33.74 -5.16
N ILE A 11 17.08 34.71 -5.76
CA ILE A 11 15.61 34.63 -5.92
C ILE A 11 15.23 33.49 -6.86
N CYS A 12 15.96 33.32 -7.98
CA CYS A 12 15.75 32.19 -8.89
C CYS A 12 15.99 30.84 -8.20
N LEU A 13 17.02 30.73 -7.35
CA LEU A 13 17.28 29.50 -6.58
C LEU A 13 16.13 29.18 -5.61
N ILE A 14 15.58 30.17 -4.92
CA ILE A 14 14.44 29.97 -4.01
C ILE A 14 13.20 29.49 -4.78
N GLN A 15 12.94 30.06 -5.96
CA GLN A 15 11.82 29.65 -6.82
C GLN A 15 12.00 28.21 -7.32
N ALA A 16 13.20 27.84 -7.78
CA ALA A 16 13.50 26.49 -8.22
C ALA A 16 13.36 25.47 -7.07
N ILE A 17 13.79 25.81 -5.85
CA ILE A 17 13.63 24.95 -4.67
C ILE A 17 12.14 24.76 -4.34
N HIS A 18 11.33 25.83 -4.42
CA HIS A 18 9.89 25.75 -4.19
C HIS A 18 9.18 24.84 -5.21
N GLU A 19 9.54 24.94 -6.48
CA GLU A 19 9.01 24.07 -7.55
C GLU A 19 9.40 22.61 -7.37
N LEU A 20 10.67 22.33 -7.03
CA LEU A 20 11.14 20.97 -6.75
C LEU A 20 10.40 20.36 -5.55
N ASN A 21 10.19 21.15 -4.49
CA ASN A 21 9.42 20.69 -3.32
C ASN A 21 7.96 20.36 -3.69
N HIS A 22 7.30 21.17 -4.52
CA HIS A 22 5.94 20.89 -4.97
C HIS A 22 5.87 19.57 -5.77
N GLN A 23 6.82 19.36 -6.69
CA GLN A 23 6.89 18.13 -7.48
C GLN A 23 7.14 16.88 -6.63
N ILE A 24 8.01 16.97 -5.62
CA ILE A 24 8.28 15.87 -4.68
C ILE A 24 7.02 15.52 -3.89
N VAL A 25 6.29 16.52 -3.38
CA VAL A 25 5.05 16.32 -2.63
C VAL A 25 3.98 15.66 -3.51
N ASP A 26 3.81 16.11 -4.76
CA ASP A 26 2.85 15.53 -5.71
C ASP A 26 3.19 14.07 -6.05
N MET A 27 4.47 13.77 -6.28
CA MET A 27 4.94 12.41 -6.56
C MET A 27 4.65 11.49 -5.36
N GLN A 28 4.97 11.93 -4.15
CA GLN A 28 4.69 11.16 -2.93
C GLN A 28 3.18 10.92 -2.74
N PHE A 29 2.35 11.95 -2.94
CA PHE A 29 0.91 11.84 -2.83
C PHE A 29 0.34 10.81 -3.82
N ASN A 30 0.78 10.85 -5.07
CA ASN A 30 0.34 9.91 -6.11
C ASN A 30 0.76 8.46 -5.83
N CYS A 31 1.98 8.24 -5.37
CA CYS A 31 2.43 6.92 -4.95
C CYS A 31 1.55 6.38 -3.80
N ILE A 32 1.33 7.19 -2.76
CA ILE A 32 0.52 6.81 -1.60
C ILE A 32 -0.93 6.48 -2.00
N GLN A 33 -1.53 7.26 -2.90
CA GLN A 33 -2.88 6.99 -3.42
C GLN A 33 -2.96 5.65 -4.14
N LYS A 34 -1.98 5.34 -5.00
CA LYS A 34 -1.91 4.06 -5.73
C LYS A 34 -1.78 2.86 -4.77
N TYR A 35 -0.97 2.99 -3.72
CA TYR A 35 -0.83 1.95 -2.68
C TYR A 35 -2.10 1.77 -1.85
N ARG A 36 -2.87 2.83 -1.60
CA ARG A 36 -4.15 2.73 -0.88
C ARG A 36 -5.22 1.96 -1.66
N GLN A 37 -5.15 1.97 -2.99
CA GLN A 37 -6.13 1.28 -3.85
C GLN A 37 -5.82 -0.20 -4.07
N HIS A 38 -4.55 -0.61 -3.98
CA HIS A 38 -4.15 -2.00 -4.20
C HIS A 38 -4.10 -2.81 -2.89
N TRP A 39 -4.48 -4.09 -2.95
CA TRP A 39 -4.30 -5.03 -1.84
C TRP A 39 -2.98 -5.77 -2.02
N THR A 40 -2.05 -5.57 -1.10
CA THR A 40 -0.81 -6.33 -1.07
C THR A 40 -1.04 -7.73 -0.49
N CYS A 41 -0.12 -8.67 -0.77
CA CYS A 41 -0.20 -10.01 -0.19
C CYS A 41 -0.14 -10.00 1.35
N ILE A 42 0.62 -9.05 1.92
CA ILE A 42 0.75 -8.90 3.39
C ILE A 42 -0.58 -8.40 3.97
N GLU A 43 -1.19 -7.38 3.36
CA GLU A 43 -2.51 -6.87 3.79
C GLU A 43 -3.59 -7.95 3.69
N ASP A 44 -3.57 -8.76 2.61
CA ASP A 44 -4.48 -9.91 2.47
C ASP A 44 -4.23 -10.99 3.53
N GLN A 45 -2.98 -11.29 3.87
CA GLN A 45 -2.65 -12.24 4.95
C GLN A 45 -3.12 -11.74 6.31
N LEU A 46 -2.85 -10.46 6.62
CA LEU A 46 -3.31 -9.81 7.84
C LEU A 46 -4.84 -9.78 7.92
N LEU A 47 -5.52 -9.47 6.81
CA LEU A 47 -6.98 -9.50 6.74
C LEU A 47 -7.52 -10.90 7.07
N ASN A 48 -6.96 -11.95 6.47
CA ASN A 48 -7.40 -13.32 6.74
C ASN A 48 -7.17 -13.75 8.19
N GLN A 49 -6.00 -13.44 8.75
CA GLN A 49 -5.72 -13.71 10.17
C GLN A 49 -6.70 -12.96 11.08
N ALA A 50 -6.98 -11.70 10.78
CA ALA A 50 -7.90 -10.89 11.56
C ALA A 50 -9.35 -11.39 11.45
N ILE A 51 -9.79 -11.87 10.27
CA ILE A 51 -11.09 -12.52 10.10
C ILE A 51 -11.17 -13.82 10.90
N GLN A 52 -10.10 -14.61 10.95
CA GLN A 52 -10.06 -15.83 11.76
C GLN A 52 -10.14 -15.53 13.27
N LEU A 53 -9.54 -14.43 13.72
CA LEU A 53 -9.52 -14.04 15.13
C LEU A 53 -10.79 -13.34 15.62
N PHE A 54 -11.35 -12.43 14.81
CA PHE A 54 -12.43 -11.53 15.24
C PHE A 54 -13.74 -11.74 14.47
N GLY A 55 -13.74 -12.58 13.44
CA GLY A 55 -14.86 -12.70 12.50
C GLY A 55 -14.86 -11.60 11.43
N SER A 56 -15.66 -11.80 10.39
CA SER A 56 -15.79 -10.88 9.25
C SER A 56 -16.75 -9.71 9.49
N HIS A 57 -17.52 -9.73 10.58
CA HIS A 57 -18.50 -8.68 10.88
C HIS A 57 -17.90 -7.44 11.56
N ASP A 58 -16.79 -7.61 12.29
CA ASP A 58 -16.21 -6.59 13.17
C ASP A 58 -15.25 -5.66 12.41
N LEU A 59 -15.79 -4.92 11.43
CA LEU A 59 -15.01 -4.06 10.53
C LEU A 59 -14.16 -3.00 11.26
N GLU A 60 -14.55 -2.57 12.46
CA GLU A 60 -13.73 -1.63 13.24
C GLU A 60 -12.45 -2.25 13.79
N LYS A 61 -12.50 -3.50 14.26
CA LYS A 61 -11.30 -4.21 14.70
C LYS A 61 -10.39 -4.49 13.50
N LEU A 62 -10.97 -4.90 12.38
CA LEU A 62 -10.22 -5.12 11.13
C LEU A 62 -9.55 -3.83 10.62
N ARG A 63 -10.24 -2.69 10.70
CA ARG A 63 -9.68 -1.38 10.32
C ARG A 63 -8.54 -0.93 11.22
N LYS A 64 -8.60 -1.24 12.53
CA LYS A 64 -7.48 -0.95 13.46
C LYS A 64 -6.20 -1.70 13.07
N ILE A 65 -6.33 -2.90 12.49
CA ILE A 65 -5.20 -3.71 12.01
C ILE A 65 -4.74 -3.21 10.64
N LEU A 66 -5.69 -2.93 9.74
CA LEU A 66 -5.42 -2.43 8.39
C LEU A 66 -5.60 -0.92 8.31
N VAL A 67 -4.72 -0.19 9.00
CA VAL A 67 -4.78 1.28 9.09
C VAL A 67 -4.72 2.00 7.74
N SER A 68 -4.13 1.35 6.74
CA SER A 68 -4.02 1.84 5.35
C SER A 68 -5.32 1.71 4.56
N LYS A 69 -6.30 0.94 5.04
CA LYS A 69 -7.53 0.61 4.32
C LYS A 69 -8.76 1.14 5.04
N THR A 70 -9.69 1.66 4.24
CA THR A 70 -10.98 2.13 4.74
C THR A 70 -11.91 0.94 4.99
N LYS A 71 -12.93 1.12 5.86
CA LYS A 71 -13.94 0.08 6.12
C LYS A 71 -14.61 -0.43 4.83
N LYS A 72 -14.88 0.48 3.88
CA LYS A 72 -15.48 0.15 2.59
C LYS A 72 -14.60 -0.79 1.78
N GLN A 73 -13.30 -0.50 1.71
CA GLN A 73 -12.34 -1.36 1.01
C GLN A 73 -12.20 -2.73 1.68
N ILE A 74 -12.17 -2.76 3.01
CA ILE A 74 -12.13 -4.03 3.79
C ILE A 74 -13.38 -4.85 3.50
N TYR A 75 -14.57 -4.26 3.59
CA TYR A 75 -15.83 -4.95 3.29
C TYR A 75 -15.86 -5.50 1.86
N GLN A 76 -15.48 -4.68 0.87
CA GLN A 76 -15.41 -5.12 -0.53
C GLN A 76 -14.42 -6.27 -0.71
N ARG A 77 -13.28 -6.23 -0.02
CA ARG A 77 -12.27 -7.30 -0.08
C ARG A 77 -12.77 -8.59 0.54
N ILE A 78 -13.41 -8.53 1.71
CA ILE A 78 -14.04 -9.67 2.37
C ILE A 78 -15.07 -10.30 1.44
N ARG A 79 -15.96 -9.50 0.86
CA ARG A 79 -16.98 -9.99 -0.08
C ARG A 79 -16.33 -10.71 -1.26
N TYR A 80 -15.28 -10.13 -1.85
CA TYR A 80 -14.52 -10.74 -2.93
C TYR A 80 -13.85 -12.06 -2.53
N ILE A 81 -13.29 -12.14 -1.32
CA ILE A 81 -12.70 -13.38 -0.78
C ILE A 81 -13.76 -14.47 -0.65
N THR A 82 -14.92 -14.13 -0.09
CA THR A 82 -16.04 -15.08 0.11
C THR A 82 -16.59 -15.56 -1.23
N GLU A 83 -16.71 -14.68 -2.21
CA GLU A 83 -17.18 -15.01 -3.57
C GLU A 83 -16.13 -15.77 -4.40
N ASN A 84 -14.83 -15.63 -4.06
CA ASN A 84 -13.73 -16.18 -4.86
C ASN A 84 -12.64 -16.86 -4.00
N PRO A 85 -12.98 -17.90 -3.22
CA PRO A 85 -12.05 -18.55 -2.28
C PRO A 85 -10.82 -19.17 -2.95
N GLN A 86 -10.91 -19.49 -4.26
CA GLN A 86 -9.83 -20.08 -5.05
C GLN A 86 -8.60 -19.18 -5.23
N PHE A 87 -8.71 -17.86 -5.04
CA PHE A 87 -7.58 -16.93 -5.20
C PHE A 87 -6.84 -16.66 -3.89
N PHE A 88 -7.37 -17.11 -2.76
CA PHE A 88 -6.80 -16.87 -1.44
C PHE A 88 -6.11 -18.12 -0.88
N GLY A 89 -4.84 -17.98 -0.46
CA GLY A 89 -4.03 -19.07 0.10
C GLY A 89 -3.20 -19.90 -0.89
N ARG A 90 -3.39 -19.76 -2.21
CA ARG A 90 -2.68 -20.61 -3.19
C ARG A 90 -1.19 -20.28 -3.40
N LYS A 91 -0.74 -19.03 -3.19
CA LYS A 91 0.70 -18.70 -3.35
C LYS A 91 1.57 -19.34 -2.25
N THR A 92 1.04 -19.49 -1.03
CA THR A 92 1.72 -20.15 0.09
C THR A 92 1.77 -21.68 -0.07
N LEU A 93 0.69 -22.28 -0.60
CA LEU A 93 0.65 -23.71 -0.95
C LEU A 93 1.56 -24.03 -2.15
N LEU A 94 1.61 -23.18 -3.19
CA LEU A 94 2.51 -23.38 -4.33
C LEU A 94 3.99 -23.31 -3.90
N ARG A 95 4.37 -22.35 -3.04
CA ARG A 95 5.74 -22.24 -2.52
C ARG A 95 6.15 -23.43 -1.66
N ARG A 96 5.26 -23.92 -0.77
CA ARG A 96 5.52 -25.15 0.02
C ARG A 96 5.68 -26.37 -0.88
N LYS A 97 4.77 -26.55 -1.83
CA LYS A 97 4.79 -27.68 -2.76
C LYS A 97 6.01 -27.67 -3.68
N ILE A 98 6.47 -26.49 -4.11
CA ILE A 98 7.72 -26.32 -4.87
C ILE A 98 8.95 -26.61 -3.98
N SER A 99 8.93 -26.19 -2.72
CA SER A 99 10.03 -26.47 -1.77
C SER A 99 10.15 -27.96 -1.43
N GLU A 100 9.03 -28.67 -1.27
CA GLU A 100 9.00 -30.12 -1.05
C GLU A 100 9.53 -30.89 -2.27
N LEU A 101 9.17 -30.47 -3.48
CA LEU A 101 9.67 -31.08 -4.73
C LEU A 101 11.18 -30.85 -4.95
N LEU A 102 11.74 -29.77 -4.41
CA LEU A 102 13.18 -29.47 -4.51
C LEU A 102 14.04 -30.23 -3.50
N GLN A 103 13.46 -30.71 -2.40
CA GLN A 103 14.15 -31.52 -1.37
C GLN A 103 14.12 -33.04 -1.65
N LEU A 104 13.35 -33.47 -2.65
CA LEU A 104 13.20 -34.86 -3.09
C LEU A 104 14.09 -35.22 -4.30
N LYS A 105 15.07 -34.37 -4.64
CA LYS A 105 16.12 -34.64 -5.64
C LYS A 105 17.47 -34.80 -4.96
#